data_AF-H3GLB3-F1
#
_entry.id   AF-H3GLB3-F1
#
_cell.length_a   1.000
_cell.length_b   1.000
_cell.length_c   1.000
_cell.angle_alpha   90.00
_cell.angle_beta   90.00
_cell.angle_gamma   90.00
#
_symmetry.space_group_name_H-M   'P 1'
#
loop_
_entity.id
_entity.type
_entity.pdbx_description
1 polymer ?
#
loop_
_entity_poly.entity_id
_entity_poly.type
_entity_poly.pdbx_seq_one_letter_code
_entity_poly.pdbx_strand_id
1 'polypeptide(L)'
;APVVPSVHEEDIVRLERLNLCCKRVRIWRRQVTNPLLQYKQQQLVGGKGGAGGGSGGIGNSKKPERRMHATLMMAMIVDMYEQRIFSEVEGAAPVDASIDGTTGGCSSSGTSFQESFPEFVVRFLSQRSSNRRLAVDQLHSTVSTVLHSASNHARVRVFGSLCGIDDKFNPPEKIKVFLHILENLYRSKVAASVGASGANTARIEEIATSVPLADVVFHNVGIALNVAQQVISDLFRDNFYWNFRFWLVPCAELSVDSSWPPGVCEELQERALTLATASRNTLLNSHRKIDGDAFLELLLDAWTAHAKQLHAQLETATDHEESAGIELLRARQVTQDSRMQHCPTTDEERKFFDQLIDEYWNAPVSWASAKVQIRATALVPRRPMTQLQQLYAAYVAELPRSRRVWEWSNWHWETEWEWGALVVAPAKPEQ
;
A
#
# COMPACT_ATOMS: atom_id res chain seq x y z
N ALA A 1 19.73 -25.14 17.78
CA ALA A 1 20.46 -24.59 16.62
C ALA A 1 19.51 -23.67 15.87
N PRO A 2 19.92 -22.45 15.47
CA PRO A 2 19.07 -21.62 14.64
C PRO A 2 18.93 -22.30 13.28
N VAL A 3 17.69 -22.47 12.83
CA VAL A 3 17.38 -22.98 11.50
C VAL A 3 17.85 -21.91 10.51
N VAL A 4 18.95 -22.16 9.82
CA VAL A 4 19.41 -21.31 8.72
C VAL A 4 18.47 -21.59 7.56
N PRO A 5 17.67 -20.61 7.11
CA PRO A 5 16.77 -20.80 5.98
C PRO A 5 17.58 -21.17 4.74
N SER A 6 17.01 -22.02 3.90
CA SER A 6 17.66 -22.39 2.64
C SER A 6 17.75 -21.18 1.71
N VAL A 7 18.78 -21.09 0.87
CA VAL A 7 19.02 -19.96 -0.05
C VAL A 7 17.78 -19.64 -0.91
N HIS A 8 16.96 -20.64 -1.23
CA HIS A 8 15.70 -20.46 -1.96
C HIS A 8 14.55 -19.87 -1.13
N GLU A 9 14.51 -20.08 0.18
CA GLU A 9 13.51 -19.49 1.07
C GLU A 9 13.79 -18.01 1.33
N GLU A 10 15.07 -17.63 1.47
CA GLU A 10 15.48 -16.22 1.60
C GLU A 10 15.09 -15.41 0.35
N ASP A 11 15.24 -15.99 -0.84
CA ASP A 11 14.87 -15.35 -2.10
C ASP A 11 13.36 -15.09 -2.22
N ILE A 12 12.51 -16.03 -1.79
CA ILE A 12 11.05 -15.89 -1.85
C ILE A 12 10.56 -14.83 -0.86
N VAL A 13 11.06 -14.86 0.37
CA VAL A 13 10.69 -13.87 1.40
C VAL A 13 11.12 -12.47 0.98
N ARG A 14 12.30 -12.33 0.36
CA ARG A 14 12.78 -11.06 -0.19
C ARG A 14 11.88 -10.53 -1.31
N LEU A 15 11.48 -11.40 -2.25
CA LEU A 15 10.56 -11.06 -3.35
C LEU A 15 9.19 -10.61 -2.84
N GLU A 16 8.64 -11.29 -1.83
CA GLU A 16 7.36 -10.90 -1.22
C GLU A 16 7.46 -9.54 -0.53
N ARG A 17 8.56 -9.30 0.21
CA ARG A 17 8.84 -7.98 0.82
C ARG A 17 8.91 -6.90 -0.24
N LEU A 18 9.70 -7.11 -1.29
CA LEU A 18 9.83 -6.15 -2.40
C LEU A 18 8.46 -5.84 -3.04
N ASN A 19 7.62 -6.86 -3.29
CA ASN A 19 6.27 -6.65 -3.82
C ASN A 19 5.39 -5.80 -2.88
N LEU A 20 5.46 -6.04 -1.57
CA LEU A 20 4.78 -5.22 -0.58
C LEU A 20 5.34 -3.77 -0.56
N CYS A 21 6.65 -3.59 -0.74
CA CYS A 21 7.27 -2.27 -0.86
C CYS A 21 6.71 -1.51 -2.06
N CYS A 22 6.77 -2.11 -3.24
CA CYS A 22 6.26 -1.53 -4.49
C CYS A 22 4.78 -1.15 -4.34
N LYS A 23 3.94 -2.06 -3.82
CA LYS A 23 2.53 -1.78 -3.52
C LYS A 23 2.37 -0.58 -2.60
N ARG A 24 3.16 -0.51 -1.51
CA ARG A 24 3.12 0.58 -0.55
C ARG A 24 3.46 1.92 -1.20
N VAL A 25 4.49 1.97 -2.04
CA VAL A 25 4.87 3.17 -2.80
C VAL A 25 3.73 3.63 -3.70
N ARG A 26 3.13 2.70 -4.48
CA ARG A 26 2.00 3.02 -5.37
C ARG A 26 0.78 3.57 -4.61
N ILE A 27 0.52 3.08 -3.39
CA ILE A 27 -0.59 3.58 -2.57
C ILE A 27 -0.25 4.85 -1.79
N TRP A 28 1.03 5.20 -1.63
CA TRP A 28 1.43 6.37 -0.84
C TRP A 28 0.91 7.68 -1.44
N ARG A 29 0.89 7.77 -2.77
CA ARG A 29 0.24 8.87 -3.50
C ARG A 29 -1.27 8.67 -3.67
N ARG A 30 -1.77 7.42 -3.56
CA ARG A 30 -3.14 7.10 -3.95
C ARG A 30 -4.09 7.87 -3.04
N GLN A 31 -4.83 8.78 -3.66
CA GLN A 31 -5.90 9.52 -3.01
C GLN A 31 -6.92 8.50 -2.49
N VAL A 32 -6.86 8.20 -1.19
CA VAL A 32 -8.02 7.66 -0.50
C VAL A 32 -9.18 8.60 -0.83
N THR A 33 -10.32 8.04 -1.23
CA THR A 33 -11.48 8.81 -1.67
C THR A 33 -11.75 9.92 -0.67
N ASN A 34 -11.45 11.17 -1.03
CA ASN A 34 -11.57 12.28 -0.10
C ASN A 34 -13.05 12.64 0.02
N PRO A 35 -13.72 12.36 1.15
CA PRO A 35 -15.15 12.61 1.30
C PRO A 35 -15.47 14.11 1.17
N LEU A 36 -14.55 15.01 1.55
CA LEU A 36 -14.73 16.46 1.39
C LEU A 36 -14.79 16.87 -0.09
N LEU A 37 -14.05 16.19 -0.96
CA LEU A 37 -14.13 16.43 -2.41
C LEU A 37 -15.44 15.91 -3.01
N GLN A 38 -16.05 14.87 -2.43
CA GLN A 38 -17.39 14.43 -2.84
C GLN A 38 -18.44 15.50 -2.54
N TYR A 39 -18.38 16.11 -1.36
CA TYR A 39 -19.24 17.24 -1.02
C TYR A 39 -18.98 18.43 -1.95
N LYS A 40 -17.72 18.75 -2.28
CA LYS A 40 -17.40 19.76 -3.32
C LYS A 40 -18.10 19.46 -4.65
N GLN A 41 -18.07 18.20 -5.10
CA GLN A 41 -18.67 17.79 -6.37
C GLN A 41 -20.21 17.80 -6.33
N GLN A 42 -20.83 17.37 -5.23
CA GLN A 42 -22.29 17.45 -5.04
C GLN A 42 -22.81 18.89 -5.05
N GLN A 43 -22.02 19.83 -4.54
CA GLN A 43 -22.31 21.26 -4.60
C GLN A 43 -22.39 21.79 -6.05
N LEU A 44 -21.53 21.26 -6.93
CA LEU A 44 -21.47 21.63 -8.34
C LEU A 44 -22.58 20.94 -9.17
N VAL A 45 -22.95 19.70 -8.82
CA VAL A 45 -23.97 18.91 -9.53
C VAL A 45 -25.40 19.23 -9.07
N GLY A 46 -25.60 19.61 -7.80
CA GLY A 46 -26.90 20.04 -7.27
C GLY A 46 -27.46 21.34 -7.90
N GLY A 47 -26.67 22.03 -8.72
CA GLY A 47 -27.11 23.13 -9.57
C GLY A 47 -27.70 22.72 -10.92
N LYS A 48 -27.59 21.45 -11.32
CA LYS A 48 -28.14 20.90 -12.58
C LYS A 48 -28.57 19.45 -12.40
N GLY A 49 -29.86 19.24 -12.13
CA GLY A 49 -30.53 17.95 -12.33
C GLY A 49 -30.59 17.05 -11.09
N GLY A 50 -31.62 17.25 -10.27
CA GLY A 50 -32.14 16.22 -9.37
C GLY A 50 -33.59 15.94 -9.74
N ALA A 51 -33.87 14.73 -10.25
CA ALA A 51 -35.22 14.29 -10.55
C ALA A 51 -35.97 13.99 -9.24
N GLY A 52 -37.12 14.65 -9.04
CA GLY A 52 -38.13 14.25 -8.05
C GLY A 52 -38.71 15.38 -7.21
N GLY A 53 -39.95 15.80 -7.53
CA GLY A 53 -40.87 16.46 -6.60
C GLY A 53 -41.03 17.97 -6.80
N GLY A 54 -42.09 18.37 -7.51
CA GLY A 54 -42.33 19.75 -7.95
C GLY A 54 -42.88 20.72 -6.89
N SER A 55 -42.63 22.00 -7.10
CA SER A 55 -43.64 23.04 -7.38
C SER A 55 -42.94 24.36 -7.69
N GLY A 56 -43.55 25.17 -8.56
CA GLY A 56 -42.95 26.26 -9.33
C GLY A 56 -42.27 27.39 -8.56
N GLY A 57 -41.31 28.01 -9.24
CA GLY A 57 -40.67 29.27 -8.83
C GLY A 57 -39.60 29.68 -9.83
N ILE A 58 -39.97 30.55 -10.78
CA ILE A 58 -39.03 31.25 -11.68
C ILE A 58 -38.11 32.08 -10.80
N GLY A 59 -36.84 31.68 -10.71
CA GLY A 59 -35.84 32.37 -9.93
C GLY A 59 -34.46 31.74 -10.12
N ASN A 60 -33.73 32.19 -11.13
CA ASN A 60 -32.27 32.07 -11.19
C ASN A 60 -31.65 32.87 -10.03
N SER A 61 -31.81 32.39 -8.80
CA SER A 61 -31.00 32.85 -7.68
C SER A 61 -29.77 31.97 -7.63
N LYS A 62 -28.62 32.54 -8.07
CA LYS A 62 -27.32 32.08 -7.60
C LYS A 62 -27.39 32.14 -6.08
N LYS A 63 -27.68 31.02 -5.42
CA LYS A 63 -27.60 30.99 -3.95
C LYS A 63 -26.20 31.47 -3.62
N PRO A 64 -26.04 32.54 -2.83
CA PRO A 64 -24.72 33.00 -2.44
C PRO A 64 -24.03 31.81 -1.81
N GLU A 65 -22.83 31.50 -2.27
CA GLU A 65 -21.98 30.49 -1.66
C GLU A 65 -21.88 30.85 -0.17
N ARG A 66 -22.58 30.11 0.69
CA ARG A 66 -22.66 30.42 2.12
C ARG A 66 -21.30 30.09 2.72
N ARG A 67 -20.42 31.07 2.74
CA ARG A 67 -19.09 30.98 3.35
C ARG A 67 -19.19 31.36 4.82
N MET A 68 -18.49 30.62 5.66
CA MET A 68 -18.27 31.03 7.05
C MET A 68 -17.20 32.12 7.12
N HIS A 69 -17.27 32.94 8.17
CA HIS A 69 -16.26 33.97 8.43
C HIS A 69 -14.89 33.32 8.71
N ALA A 70 -13.79 33.92 8.23
CA ALA A 70 -12.46 33.36 8.38
C ALA A 70 -12.06 33.12 9.86
N THR A 71 -12.45 34.02 10.76
CA THR A 71 -12.24 33.85 12.21
C THR A 71 -12.93 32.60 12.77
N LEU A 72 -14.16 32.32 12.33
CA LEU A 72 -14.88 31.11 12.75
C LEU A 72 -14.19 29.86 12.22
N MET A 73 -13.71 29.90 10.97
CA MET A 73 -12.92 28.81 10.38
C MET A 73 -11.64 28.57 11.18
N MET A 74 -10.88 29.62 11.48
CA MET A 74 -9.62 29.50 12.23
C MET A 74 -9.81 28.94 13.65
N ALA A 75 -10.90 29.30 14.34
CA ALA A 75 -11.24 28.72 15.64
C ALA A 75 -11.64 27.24 15.50
N MET A 76 -12.47 26.91 14.52
CA MET A 76 -12.91 25.54 14.27
C MET A 76 -11.75 24.61 13.88
N ILE A 77 -10.77 25.11 13.13
CA ILE A 77 -9.53 24.37 12.81
C ILE A 77 -8.78 24.00 14.09
N VAL A 78 -8.69 24.93 15.05
CA VAL A 78 -8.00 24.68 16.32
C VAL A 78 -8.72 23.59 17.12
N ASP A 79 -10.05 23.66 17.24
CA ASP A 79 -10.85 22.60 17.88
C ASP A 79 -10.62 21.23 17.23
N MET A 80 -10.56 21.18 15.89
CA MET A 80 -10.33 19.95 15.13
C MET A 80 -8.93 19.39 15.39
N TYR A 81 -7.90 20.24 15.45
CA TYR A 81 -6.54 19.81 15.75
C TYR A 81 -6.42 19.29 17.18
N GLU A 82 -6.98 19.96 18.18
CA GLU A 82 -6.97 19.48 19.56
C GLU A 82 -7.65 18.12 19.69
N GLN A 83 -8.88 17.97 19.16
CA GLN A 83 -9.59 16.69 19.20
C GLN A 83 -8.83 15.58 18.46
N ARG A 84 -8.14 15.91 17.35
CA ARG A 84 -7.36 14.91 16.63
C ARG A 84 -6.12 14.48 17.40
N ILE A 85 -5.41 15.40 18.06
CA ILE A 85 -4.27 15.09 18.94
C ILE A 85 -4.72 14.13 20.04
N PHE A 86 -5.82 14.42 20.74
CA PHE A 86 -6.35 13.53 21.79
C PHE A 86 -6.67 12.14 21.26
N SER A 87 -7.31 12.04 20.09
CA SER A 87 -7.66 10.73 19.50
C SER A 87 -6.45 9.89 19.07
N GLU A 88 -5.35 10.52 18.64
CA GLU A 88 -4.12 9.81 18.26
C GLU A 88 -3.33 9.36 19.51
N VAL A 89 -3.37 10.14 20.60
CA VAL A 89 -2.73 9.79 21.89
C VAL A 89 -3.50 8.67 22.60
N GLU A 90 -4.84 8.71 22.63
CA GLU A 90 -5.66 7.64 23.23
C GLU A 90 -5.65 6.35 22.39
N GLY A 91 -5.51 6.46 21.06
CA GLY A 91 -5.38 5.31 20.15
C GLY A 91 -3.99 4.66 20.15
N ALA A 92 -2.99 5.27 20.78
CA ALA A 92 -1.60 4.80 20.86
C ALA A 92 -1.28 4.07 22.18
N ALA A 93 -2.28 3.79 23.03
CA ALA A 93 -2.08 2.95 24.20
C ALA A 93 -1.53 1.57 23.78
N PRO A 94 -0.41 1.11 24.36
CA PRO A 94 0.13 -0.20 24.03
C PRO A 94 -0.89 -1.26 24.45
N VAL A 95 -1.34 -2.06 23.49
CA VAL A 95 -1.93 -3.37 23.77
C VAL A 95 -0.79 -4.21 24.33
N ASP A 96 -0.61 -4.19 25.65
CA ASP A 96 -0.06 -5.31 26.40
C ASP A 96 -0.31 -5.17 27.91
N ALA A 97 -0.62 -6.32 28.52
CA ALA A 97 -0.89 -6.60 29.94
C ALA A 97 -2.34 -6.43 30.44
N SER A 98 -3.24 -7.31 29.97
CA SER A 98 -4.17 -7.97 30.91
C SER A 98 -4.27 -9.47 30.62
N ILE A 99 -3.42 -10.23 31.32
CA ILE A 99 -3.75 -11.59 31.72
C ILE A 99 -4.77 -11.42 32.84
N ASP A 100 -6.05 -11.46 32.53
CA ASP A 100 -7.05 -12.11 33.36
C ASP A 100 -8.38 -12.19 32.61
N GLY A 101 -8.73 -13.42 32.23
CA GLY A 101 -10.03 -13.71 31.67
C GLY A 101 -11.08 -13.66 32.77
N THR A 102 -12.04 -12.75 32.65
CA THR A 102 -13.47 -13.04 32.83
C THR A 102 -14.32 -11.81 32.53
N THR A 103 -15.38 -12.07 31.74
CA THR A 103 -16.62 -11.29 31.57
C THR A 103 -16.58 -9.95 30.81
N GLY A 104 -16.86 -10.05 29.51
CA GLY A 104 -18.00 -9.33 28.92
C GLY A 104 -17.73 -8.00 28.20
N GLY A 105 -17.64 -8.05 26.87
CA GLY A 105 -17.83 -6.85 26.03
C GLY A 105 -17.17 -6.89 24.67
N CYS A 106 -17.81 -7.60 23.72
CA CYS A 106 -17.77 -7.39 22.27
C CYS A 106 -16.40 -7.15 21.58
N SER A 107 -15.94 -8.21 20.93
CA SER A 107 -14.91 -8.25 19.90
C SER A 107 -14.93 -7.07 18.91
N SER A 108 -13.80 -6.37 18.78
CA SER A 108 -13.38 -5.75 17.52
C SER A 108 -11.94 -6.15 17.21
N SER A 109 -11.85 -7.27 16.51
CA SER A 109 -10.70 -7.76 15.77
C SER A 109 -9.95 -6.68 14.98
N GLY A 110 -8.66 -6.51 15.25
CA GLY A 110 -7.57 -6.69 14.28
C GLY A 110 -7.40 -5.72 13.10
N THR A 111 -8.30 -4.78 12.85
CA THR A 111 -8.14 -3.71 11.85
C THR A 111 -8.95 -2.49 12.30
N SER A 112 -8.41 -1.68 13.22
CA SER A 112 -8.96 -0.34 13.41
C SER A 112 -8.68 0.44 12.12
N PHE A 113 -9.71 0.65 11.30
CA PHE A 113 -9.64 1.63 10.22
C PHE A 113 -9.21 2.96 10.85
N GLN A 114 -7.93 3.33 10.68
CA GLN A 114 -7.41 4.60 11.15
C GLN A 114 -8.11 5.67 10.31
N GLU A 115 -9.17 6.26 10.86
CA GLU A 115 -9.97 7.32 10.21
C GLU A 115 -9.01 8.36 9.63
N SER A 116 -9.09 8.58 8.32
CA SER A 116 -8.27 9.58 7.65
C SER A 116 -8.66 10.98 8.12
N PHE A 117 -7.76 11.96 8.01
CA PHE A 117 -8.06 13.32 8.48
C PHE A 117 -9.29 13.95 7.80
N PRO A 118 -9.52 13.79 6.49
CA PRO A 118 -10.75 14.27 5.85
C PRO A 118 -12.02 13.59 6.36
N GLU A 119 -11.98 12.29 6.68
CA GLU A 119 -13.10 11.56 7.28
C GLU A 119 -13.40 12.09 8.69
N PHE A 120 -12.35 12.31 9.49
CA PHE A 120 -12.45 12.94 10.80
C PHE A 120 -13.13 14.31 10.73
N VAL A 121 -12.76 15.15 9.77
CA VAL A 121 -13.38 16.47 9.57
C VAL A 121 -14.88 16.32 9.24
N VAL A 122 -15.25 15.37 8.39
CA VAL A 122 -16.65 15.08 8.07
C VAL A 122 -17.41 14.64 9.32
N ARG A 123 -16.84 13.73 10.11
CA ARG A 123 -17.42 13.24 11.36
C ARG A 123 -17.60 14.37 12.37
N PHE A 124 -16.57 15.18 12.57
CA PHE A 124 -16.58 16.32 13.49
C PHE A 124 -17.71 17.31 13.18
N LEU A 125 -17.82 17.74 11.91
CA LEU A 125 -18.85 18.68 11.48
C LEU A 125 -20.26 18.08 11.55
N SER A 126 -20.37 16.79 11.24
CA SER A 126 -21.65 16.07 11.31
C SER A 126 -22.15 15.92 12.74
N GLN A 127 -21.26 15.66 13.71
CA GLN A 127 -21.62 15.49 15.12
C GLN A 127 -22.03 16.80 15.80
N ARG A 128 -21.47 17.95 15.37
CA ARG A 128 -21.85 19.27 15.90
C ARG A 128 -23.16 19.81 15.31
N SER A 129 -23.69 19.14 14.28
CA SER A 129 -24.92 19.53 13.61
C SER A 129 -26.10 18.72 14.12
N SER A 130 -27.19 19.39 14.49
CA SER A 130 -28.41 18.73 14.97
C SER A 130 -29.20 17.98 13.89
N ASN A 131 -28.89 18.21 12.61
CA ASN A 131 -29.55 17.55 11.47
C ASN A 131 -28.57 17.35 10.31
N ARG A 132 -28.68 16.22 9.61
CA ARG A 132 -27.93 15.87 8.39
C ARG A 132 -27.92 16.99 7.34
N ARG A 133 -29.02 17.71 7.13
CA ARG A 133 -29.05 18.81 6.15
C ARG A 133 -28.13 19.96 6.54
N LEU A 134 -28.11 20.33 7.82
CA LEU A 134 -27.24 21.37 8.35
C LEU A 134 -25.78 20.93 8.34
N ALA A 135 -25.50 19.65 8.60
CA ALA A 135 -24.15 19.09 8.49
C ALA A 135 -23.60 19.23 7.07
N VAL A 136 -24.41 18.88 6.06
CA VAL A 136 -24.03 19.01 4.64
C VAL A 136 -23.81 20.48 4.27
N ASP A 137 -24.70 21.38 4.70
CA ASP A 137 -24.53 22.82 4.46
C ASP A 137 -23.27 23.38 5.14
N GLN A 138 -22.91 22.92 6.34
CA GLN A 138 -21.68 23.30 7.04
C GLN A 138 -20.43 22.74 6.35
N LEU A 139 -20.47 21.49 5.85
CA LEU A 139 -19.38 20.89 5.08
C LEU A 139 -19.10 21.68 3.80
N HIS A 140 -20.16 21.99 3.06
CA HIS A 140 -20.13 22.87 1.91
C HIS A 140 -19.55 24.25 2.22
N SER A 141 -20.01 24.87 3.32
CA SER A 141 -19.49 26.16 3.79
C SER A 141 -18.00 26.10 4.12
N THR A 142 -17.56 25.03 4.77
CA THR A 142 -16.17 24.80 5.17
C THR A 142 -15.27 24.66 3.95
N VAL A 143 -15.63 23.80 3.00
CA VAL A 143 -14.86 23.61 1.75
C VAL A 143 -14.78 24.91 0.95
N SER A 144 -15.90 25.61 0.77
CA SER A 144 -15.91 26.91 0.08
C SER A 144 -15.05 27.94 0.81
N THR A 145 -15.12 28.04 2.14
CA THR A 145 -14.27 28.98 2.89
C THR A 145 -12.79 28.62 2.77
N VAL A 146 -12.40 27.35 2.85
CA VAL A 146 -11.00 26.94 2.66
C VAL A 146 -10.47 27.39 1.30
N LEU A 147 -11.20 27.10 0.22
CA LEU A 147 -10.78 27.45 -1.14
C LEU A 147 -10.64 28.96 -1.36
N HIS A 148 -11.44 29.78 -0.67
CA HIS A 148 -11.42 31.24 -0.83
C HIS A 148 -10.46 31.95 0.13
N SER A 149 -10.34 31.47 1.37
CA SER A 149 -9.56 32.11 2.43
C SER A 149 -8.12 31.62 2.51
N ALA A 150 -7.79 30.50 1.85
CA ALA A 150 -6.44 29.96 1.75
C ALA A 150 -5.40 31.03 1.33
N SER A 151 -5.67 31.86 0.31
CA SER A 151 -4.69 32.86 -0.14
C SER A 151 -4.26 33.85 0.94
N ASN A 152 -5.09 34.11 1.95
CA ASN A 152 -4.89 35.17 2.94
C ASN A 152 -4.54 34.67 4.34
N HIS A 153 -4.74 33.38 4.65
CA HIS A 153 -4.57 32.84 6.00
C HIS A 153 -3.76 31.53 5.98
N ALA A 154 -2.54 31.56 6.53
CA ALA A 154 -1.63 30.40 6.60
C ALA A 154 -2.30 29.19 7.27
N ARG A 155 -2.98 29.38 8.40
CA ARG A 155 -3.73 28.30 9.09
C ARG A 155 -4.76 27.61 8.20
N VAL A 156 -5.47 28.38 7.37
CA VAL A 156 -6.49 27.85 6.45
C VAL A 156 -5.84 27.09 5.30
N ARG A 157 -4.67 27.53 4.81
CA ARG A 157 -3.88 26.78 3.80
C ARG A 157 -3.39 25.46 4.35
N VAL A 158 -2.74 25.48 5.51
CA VAL A 158 -2.27 24.28 6.19
C VAL A 158 -3.42 23.29 6.39
N PHE A 159 -4.57 23.77 6.85
CA PHE A 159 -5.76 22.93 6.99
C PHE A 159 -6.24 22.35 5.66
N GLY A 160 -6.33 23.17 4.60
CA GLY A 160 -6.69 22.71 3.25
C GLY A 160 -5.75 21.63 2.71
N SER A 161 -4.45 21.84 2.92
CA SER A 161 -3.34 20.96 2.54
C SER A 161 -3.37 19.62 3.27
N LEU A 162 -3.72 19.61 4.56
CA LEU A 162 -3.93 18.38 5.36
C LEU A 162 -5.21 17.65 4.95
N CYS A 163 -6.26 18.40 4.60
CA CYS A 163 -7.50 17.85 4.10
C CYS A 163 -7.39 17.34 2.65
N GLY A 164 -6.30 17.62 1.93
CA GLY A 164 -6.16 17.28 0.51
C GLY A 164 -7.19 17.96 -0.39
N ILE A 165 -7.62 19.19 -0.04
CA ILE A 165 -8.60 19.98 -0.81
C ILE A 165 -7.90 20.70 -1.98
N ASP A 166 -6.65 21.09 -1.78
CA ASP A 166 -5.81 21.88 -2.69
C ASP A 166 -4.59 21.10 -3.23
N ASP A 167 -4.08 20.10 -2.50
CA ASP A 167 -2.95 19.27 -2.93
C ASP A 167 -3.39 17.89 -3.46
N LYS A 168 -2.85 17.52 -4.63
CA LYS A 168 -3.04 16.18 -5.20
C LYS A 168 -2.22 15.12 -4.45
N PHE A 169 -1.15 15.51 -3.77
CA PHE A 169 -0.29 14.64 -2.97
C PHE A 169 -0.60 14.84 -1.48
N ASN A 170 -1.37 13.91 -0.91
CA ASN A 170 -1.76 13.96 0.51
C ASN A 170 -1.60 12.58 1.16
N PRO A 171 -0.35 12.17 1.47
CA PRO A 171 -0.09 10.87 2.09
C PRO A 171 -0.66 10.82 3.52
N PRO A 172 -1.03 9.63 4.02
CA PRO A 172 -1.64 9.47 5.34
C PRO A 172 -0.71 9.91 6.49
N GLU A 173 0.61 9.89 6.31
CA GLU A 173 1.55 10.35 7.32
C GLU A 173 1.59 11.88 7.47
N LYS A 174 1.11 12.66 6.49
CA LYS A 174 1.19 14.13 6.50
C LYS A 174 0.52 14.74 7.74
N ILE A 175 -0.65 14.23 8.12
CA ILE A 175 -1.32 14.67 9.36
C ILE A 175 -0.52 14.26 10.60
N LYS A 176 0.05 13.06 10.63
CA LYS A 176 0.85 12.58 11.78
C LYS A 176 2.08 13.45 12.01
N VAL A 177 2.76 13.83 10.93
CA VAL A 177 3.87 14.79 10.96
C VAL A 177 3.41 16.11 11.55
N PHE A 178 2.30 16.65 11.07
CA PHE A 178 1.77 17.92 11.56
C PHE A 178 1.43 17.88 13.05
N LEU A 179 0.80 16.81 13.54
CA LEU A 179 0.48 16.64 14.95
C LEU A 179 1.74 16.53 15.82
N HIS A 180 2.76 15.80 15.36
CA HIS A 180 4.06 15.73 16.05
C HIS A 180 4.79 17.08 16.07
N ILE A 181 4.67 17.89 15.00
CA ILE A 181 5.20 19.27 15.00
C ILE A 181 4.47 20.11 16.05
N LEU A 182 3.13 20.02 16.13
CA LEU A 182 2.34 20.73 17.13
C LEU A 182 2.73 20.32 18.55
N GLU A 183 2.90 19.03 18.80
CA GLU A 183 3.31 18.50 20.10
C GLU A 183 4.73 18.98 20.48
N ASN A 184 5.69 18.88 19.57
CA ASN A 184 7.06 19.37 19.81
C ASN A 184 7.10 20.87 20.08
N LEU A 185 6.31 21.65 19.33
CA LEU A 185 6.19 23.08 19.52
C LEU A 185 5.54 23.42 20.87
N TYR A 186 4.46 22.71 21.23
CA TYR A 186 3.81 22.83 22.53
C TYR A 186 4.80 22.58 23.67
N ARG A 187 5.47 21.42 23.67
CA ARG A 187 6.48 21.05 24.68
C ARG A 187 7.61 22.08 24.77
N SER A 188 8.11 22.55 23.63
CA SER A 188 9.20 23.53 23.60
C SER A 188 8.77 24.92 24.10
N LYS A 189 7.53 25.35 23.80
CA LYS A 189 6.98 26.62 24.32
C LYS A 189 6.70 26.54 25.83
N VAL A 190 6.17 25.43 26.33
CA VAL A 190 5.99 25.22 27.79
C VAL A 190 7.34 25.14 28.50
N ALA A 191 8.31 24.41 27.95
CA ALA A 191 9.66 24.36 28.51
C ALA A 191 10.32 25.75 28.55
N ALA A 192 10.14 26.58 27.51
CA ALA A 192 10.67 27.93 27.48
C ALA A 192 9.98 28.89 28.46
N SER A 193 8.67 28.71 28.73
CA SER A 193 7.97 29.53 29.72
C SER A 193 8.34 29.14 31.16
N VAL A 194 8.65 27.86 31.40
CA VAL A 194 9.05 27.33 32.71
C VAL A 194 10.57 27.48 32.96
N GLY A 195 11.39 27.44 31.91
CA GLY A 195 12.86 27.48 31.95
C GLY A 195 13.46 28.79 32.49
N ALA A 196 12.67 29.84 32.67
CA ALA A 196 13.06 31.01 33.45
C ALA A 196 13.09 30.75 34.98
N SER A 197 12.61 29.58 35.44
CA SER A 197 12.51 29.19 36.86
C SER A 197 13.15 27.84 37.21
N GLY A 198 13.98 27.26 36.34
CA GLY A 198 14.83 26.10 36.70
C GLY A 198 14.06 24.82 37.08
N ALA A 199 13.05 24.41 36.31
CA ALA A 199 12.27 23.21 36.61
C ALA A 199 12.76 21.94 35.90
N ASN A 200 12.66 20.80 36.60
CA ASN A 200 12.89 19.45 36.07
C ASN A 200 11.78 19.01 35.09
N THR A 201 12.09 18.05 34.21
CA THR A 201 11.18 17.45 33.20
C THR A 201 9.80 17.05 33.75
N ALA A 202 9.75 16.54 34.99
CA ALA A 202 8.50 16.14 35.65
C ALA A 202 7.51 17.31 35.88
N ARG A 203 8.00 18.53 36.13
CA ARG A 203 7.13 19.72 36.27
C ARG A 203 6.56 20.20 34.94
N ILE A 204 7.27 19.96 33.84
CA ILE A 204 6.82 20.32 32.50
C ILE A 204 5.65 19.41 32.09
N GLU A 205 5.71 18.12 32.43
CA GLU A 205 4.61 17.18 32.21
C GLU A 205 3.38 17.52 33.07
N GLU A 206 3.57 17.91 34.33
CA GLU A 206 2.47 18.32 35.21
C GLU A 206 1.77 19.59 34.70
N ILE A 207 2.53 20.61 34.26
CA ILE A 207 1.95 21.83 33.66
C ILE A 207 1.32 21.54 32.30
N ALA A 208 1.90 20.63 31.51
CA ALA A 208 1.37 20.23 30.20
C ALA A 208 -0.03 19.60 30.29
N THR A 209 -0.37 18.95 31.41
CA THR A 209 -1.73 18.42 31.62
C THR A 209 -2.77 19.50 31.96
N SER A 210 -2.35 20.72 32.31
CA SER A 210 -3.23 21.79 32.78
C SER A 210 -3.51 22.90 31.76
N VAL A 211 -2.67 23.07 30.74
CA VAL A 211 -2.79 24.16 29.75
C VAL A 211 -3.17 23.61 28.37
N PRO A 212 -4.32 24.02 27.78
CA PRO A 212 -4.73 23.60 26.45
C PRO A 212 -3.68 23.88 25.38
N LEU A 213 -3.55 22.97 24.41
CA LEU A 213 -2.60 23.11 23.31
C LEU A 213 -2.91 24.34 22.46
N ALA A 214 -4.19 24.63 22.24
CA ALA A 214 -4.68 25.82 21.56
C ALA A 214 -4.11 27.10 22.17
N ASP A 215 -4.10 27.20 23.49
CA ASP A 215 -3.68 28.40 24.19
C ASP A 215 -2.18 28.65 24.06
N VAL A 216 -1.39 27.58 24.09
CA VAL A 216 0.07 27.67 23.96
C VAL A 216 0.48 27.90 22.51
N VAL A 217 -0.11 27.19 21.55
CA VAL A 217 0.37 27.19 20.16
C VAL A 217 -0.31 28.27 19.32
N PHE A 218 -1.63 28.42 19.42
CA PHE A 218 -2.44 29.21 18.49
C PHE A 218 -2.92 30.57 19.05
N HIS A 219 -3.15 30.69 20.35
CA HIS A 219 -3.60 31.96 20.96
C HIS A 219 -2.45 32.86 21.44
N ASN A 220 -1.27 32.29 21.76
CA ASN A 220 -0.09 33.06 22.17
C ASN A 220 0.64 33.68 20.96
N VAL A 221 0.70 35.02 20.94
CA VAL A 221 1.00 35.96 19.83
C VAL A 221 2.37 35.80 19.12
N GLY A 222 3.18 34.80 19.47
CA GLY A 222 4.32 34.43 18.63
C GLY A 222 5.31 33.47 19.27
N ILE A 223 6.13 32.85 18.42
CA ILE A 223 7.16 31.89 18.78
C ILE A 223 8.49 32.62 18.88
N ALA A 224 9.20 32.48 19.99
CA ALA A 224 10.55 33.04 20.12
C ALA A 224 11.53 32.26 19.21
N LEU A 225 12.50 32.96 18.61
CA LEU A 225 13.41 32.37 17.62
C LEU A 225 14.18 31.16 18.17
N ASN A 226 14.64 31.21 19.42
CA ASN A 226 15.32 30.10 20.09
C ASN A 226 14.41 28.86 20.22
N VAL A 227 13.12 29.05 20.50
CA VAL A 227 12.14 27.95 20.55
C VAL A 227 11.95 27.34 19.16
N ALA A 228 11.86 28.17 18.11
CA ALA A 228 11.75 27.68 16.74
C ALA A 228 12.98 26.88 16.30
N GLN A 229 14.19 27.35 16.61
CA GLN A 229 15.44 26.64 16.34
C GLN A 229 15.54 25.31 17.11
N GLN A 230 15.09 25.30 18.36
CA GLN A 230 15.02 24.08 19.17
C GLN A 230 14.07 23.05 18.54
N VAL A 231 12.85 23.47 18.18
CA VAL A 231 11.86 22.61 17.51
C VAL A 231 12.42 22.03 16.22
N ILE A 232 13.07 22.84 15.37
CA ILE A 232 13.71 22.35 14.14
C ILE A 232 14.77 21.29 14.50
N SER A 233 15.67 21.60 15.43
CA SER A 233 16.74 20.68 15.82
C SER A 233 16.20 19.34 16.35
N ASP A 234 15.12 19.36 17.13
CA ASP A 234 14.49 18.16 17.69
C ASP A 234 13.78 17.32 16.62
N LEU A 235 13.22 17.96 15.59
CA LEU A 235 12.65 17.26 14.44
C LEU A 235 13.70 16.44 13.68
N PHE A 236 14.91 16.98 13.48
CA PHE A 236 16.00 16.29 12.76
C PHE A 236 16.72 15.21 13.58
N ARG A 237 16.52 15.14 14.91
CA ARG A 237 17.14 14.13 15.77
C ARG A 237 16.42 12.79 15.73
N ASP A 238 15.26 12.70 16.38
CA ASP A 238 14.60 11.41 16.66
C ASP A 238 13.14 11.31 16.22
N ASN A 239 12.63 12.32 15.52
CA ASN A 239 11.24 12.29 15.11
C ASN A 239 11.00 11.25 13.99
N PHE A 240 10.17 10.25 14.29
CA PHE A 240 9.88 9.12 13.43
C PHE A 240 9.24 9.51 12.09
N TYR A 241 8.25 10.40 12.12
CA TYR A 241 7.51 10.81 10.93
C TYR A 241 8.25 11.89 10.12
N TRP A 242 8.91 12.83 10.81
CA TRP A 242 9.71 13.87 10.15
C TRP A 242 10.87 13.30 9.35
N ASN A 243 11.55 12.27 9.89
CA ASN A 243 12.73 11.65 9.25
C ASN A 243 12.38 10.43 8.39
N PHE A 244 11.11 10.27 8.00
CA PHE A 244 10.67 9.21 7.10
C PHE A 244 11.04 7.79 7.57
N ARG A 245 11.25 7.59 8.89
CA ARG A 245 11.71 6.30 9.45
C ARG A 245 10.71 5.18 9.23
N PHE A 246 9.44 5.51 8.95
CA PHE A 246 8.40 4.57 8.54
C PHE A 246 8.65 3.88 7.19
N TRP A 247 9.60 4.37 6.37
CA TRP A 247 10.06 3.72 5.15
C TRP A 247 11.22 2.73 5.38
N LEU A 248 12.06 2.95 6.41
CA LEU A 248 13.33 2.23 6.59
C LEU A 248 13.16 0.73 6.78
N VAL A 249 12.28 0.30 7.70
CA VAL A 249 12.08 -1.14 7.98
C VAL A 249 11.28 -1.83 6.86
N PRO A 250 10.15 -1.27 6.38
CA PRO A 250 9.30 -1.98 5.44
C PRO A 250 9.80 -1.93 4.00
N CYS A 251 10.71 -1.03 3.65
CA CYS A 251 11.13 -0.77 2.26
C CYS A 251 12.65 -0.72 2.05
N ALA A 252 13.43 -1.35 2.92
CA ALA A 252 14.89 -1.45 2.78
C ALA A 252 15.34 -2.01 1.42
N GLU A 253 14.54 -2.88 0.81
CA GLU A 253 14.88 -3.52 -0.47
C GLU A 253 14.97 -2.54 -1.66
N LEU A 254 14.23 -1.42 -1.63
CA LEU A 254 14.21 -0.45 -2.74
C LEU A 254 15.49 0.39 -2.84
N SER A 255 16.43 0.26 -1.88
CA SER A 255 17.73 0.95 -1.88
C SER A 255 17.64 2.47 -2.09
N VAL A 256 16.55 3.10 -1.67
CA VAL A 256 16.35 4.55 -1.72
C VAL A 256 16.71 5.15 -0.36
N ASP A 257 17.57 6.17 -0.37
CA ASP A 257 17.88 6.93 0.82
C ASP A 257 16.71 7.86 1.18
N SER A 258 16.10 7.63 2.34
CA SER A 258 15.00 8.44 2.86
C SER A 258 15.47 9.56 3.79
N SER A 259 16.79 9.76 3.91
CA SER A 259 17.35 10.79 4.78
C SER A 259 17.21 12.18 4.17
N TRP A 260 17.18 13.18 5.06
CA TRP A 260 17.20 14.57 4.63
C TRP A 260 18.55 14.92 3.97
N PRO A 261 18.54 15.68 2.86
CA PRO A 261 19.78 16.21 2.29
C PRO A 261 20.59 17.01 3.31
N PRO A 262 21.94 17.01 3.20
CA PRO A 262 22.78 17.80 4.09
C PRO A 262 22.48 19.30 3.92
N GLY A 263 22.48 20.06 5.02
CA GLY A 263 22.25 21.52 5.00
C GLY A 263 20.79 21.96 5.15
N VAL A 264 19.82 21.04 5.10
CA VAL A 264 18.38 21.41 5.15
C VAL A 264 17.96 21.91 6.54
N CYS A 265 18.59 21.41 7.60
CA CYS A 265 18.34 21.89 8.96
C CYS A 265 18.73 23.36 9.09
N GLU A 266 19.91 23.72 8.61
CA GLU A 266 20.44 25.08 8.59
C GLU A 266 19.59 26.00 7.70
N GLU A 267 19.20 25.53 6.51
CA GLU A 267 18.31 26.28 5.60
C GLU A 267 16.95 26.57 6.26
N LEU A 268 16.37 25.59 6.95
CA LEU A 268 15.10 25.78 7.67
C LEU A 268 15.24 26.78 8.82
N GLN A 269 16.36 26.74 9.55
CA GLN A 269 16.65 27.73 10.59
C GLN A 269 16.79 29.15 10.00
N GLU A 270 17.43 29.30 8.84
CA GLU A 270 17.56 30.58 8.13
C GLU A 270 16.19 31.09 7.63
N ARG A 271 15.36 30.22 7.07
CA ARG A 271 13.99 30.56 6.65
C ARG A 271 13.13 30.98 7.86
N ALA A 272 13.26 30.29 9.00
CA ALA A 272 12.58 30.67 10.24
C ALA A 272 13.05 32.03 10.77
N LEU A 273 14.35 32.33 10.67
CA LEU A 273 14.91 33.64 10.98
C LEU A 273 14.34 34.73 10.06
N THR A 274 14.19 34.43 8.77
CA THR A 274 13.57 35.34 7.79
C THR A 274 12.13 35.65 8.16
N LEU A 275 11.34 34.66 8.58
CA LEU A 275 9.98 34.89 9.10
C LEU A 275 9.98 35.80 10.34
N ALA A 276 10.96 35.64 11.24
CA ALA A 276 11.13 36.52 12.40
C ALA A 276 11.42 37.97 12.00
N THR A 277 12.12 38.19 10.88
CA THR A 277 12.44 39.53 10.35
C THR A 277 11.32 40.18 9.54
N ALA A 278 10.50 39.38 8.85
CA ALA A 278 9.37 39.86 8.05
C ALA A 278 8.13 40.22 8.89
N SER A 279 8.09 39.74 10.14
CA SER A 279 7.06 40.06 11.13
C SER A 279 6.96 41.58 11.36
N ARG A 280 5.74 42.14 11.27
CA ARG A 280 5.44 43.59 11.41
C ARG A 280 5.85 44.22 12.76
N ASN A 281 6.33 43.43 13.72
CA ASN A 281 6.85 43.91 15.02
C ASN A 281 8.31 44.39 14.93
N THR A 282 8.67 45.08 13.85
CA THR A 282 10.03 45.55 13.58
C THR A 282 10.45 46.76 14.41
N LEU A 283 9.53 47.47 15.06
CA LEU A 283 9.80 48.77 15.69
C LEU A 283 10.08 48.74 17.21
N LEU A 284 9.99 47.59 17.88
CA LEU A 284 10.26 47.49 19.33
C LEU A 284 11.14 46.27 19.64
N ASN A 285 12.45 46.54 19.81
CA ASN A 285 13.49 45.86 20.60
C ASN A 285 13.43 44.35 20.93
N SER A 286 14.61 43.73 20.74
CA SER A 286 15.23 42.57 21.42
C SER A 286 14.56 41.18 21.41
N HIS A 287 13.26 41.04 21.11
CA HIS A 287 12.61 39.73 21.09
C HIS A 287 11.74 39.53 19.84
N ARG A 288 12.40 39.31 18.71
CA ARG A 288 11.71 38.98 17.44
C ARG A 288 10.90 37.69 17.62
N LYS A 289 9.58 37.78 17.44
CA LYS A 289 8.66 36.66 17.49
C LYS A 289 8.20 36.30 16.08
N ILE A 290 8.19 35.01 15.80
CA ILE A 290 7.71 34.40 14.56
C ILE A 290 6.21 34.18 14.70
N ASP A 291 5.44 34.46 13.64
CA ASP A 291 4.04 34.07 13.55
C ASP A 291 3.92 32.54 13.57
N GLY A 292 3.15 31.99 14.51
CA GLY A 292 3.03 30.55 14.70
C GLY A 292 2.41 29.85 13.50
N ASP A 293 1.41 30.46 12.86
CA ASP A 293 0.76 29.86 11.69
C ASP A 293 1.73 29.80 10.49
N ALA A 294 2.53 30.85 10.29
CA ALA A 294 3.54 30.90 9.24
C ALA A 294 4.70 29.91 9.49
N PHE A 295 5.07 29.69 10.76
CA PHE A 295 6.08 28.71 11.13
C PHE A 295 5.61 27.27 10.88
N LEU A 296 4.37 26.96 11.27
CA LEU A 296 3.76 25.65 11.01
C LEU A 296 3.61 25.37 9.51
N GLU A 297 3.23 26.39 8.74
CA GLU A 297 3.20 26.32 7.28
C GLU A 297 4.58 26.02 6.69
N LEU A 298 5.62 26.76 7.11
CA LEU A 298 7.00 26.53 6.65
C LEU A 298 7.46 25.08 6.87
N LEU A 299 7.23 24.53 8.07
CA LEU A 299 7.65 23.16 8.40
C LEU A 299 6.89 22.12 7.58
N LEU A 300 5.57 22.28 7.45
CA LEU A 300 4.75 21.33 6.70
C LEU A 300 5.06 21.39 5.19
N ASP A 301 5.32 22.57 4.65
CA ASP A 301 5.69 22.76 3.25
C ASP A 301 7.04 22.12 2.95
N ALA A 302 8.03 22.31 3.83
CA ALA A 302 9.35 21.69 3.68
C ALA A 302 9.25 20.16 3.70
N TRP A 303 8.51 19.60 4.66
CA TRP A 303 8.25 18.16 4.71
C TRP A 303 7.52 17.67 3.46
N THR A 304 6.50 18.39 3.00
CA THR A 304 5.71 18.00 1.81
C THR A 304 6.55 18.05 0.53
N ALA A 305 7.42 19.05 0.38
CA ALA A 305 8.32 19.17 -0.76
C ALA A 305 9.30 17.99 -0.82
N HIS A 306 9.93 17.66 0.30
CA HIS A 306 10.83 16.52 0.35
C HIS A 306 10.09 15.18 0.19
N ALA A 307 8.91 15.03 0.78
CA ALA A 307 8.07 13.83 0.60
C ALA A 307 7.70 13.61 -0.88
N LYS A 308 7.42 14.67 -1.65
CA LYS A 308 7.18 14.60 -3.11
C LYS A 308 8.42 14.13 -3.87
N GLN A 309 9.60 14.64 -3.51
CA GLN A 309 10.87 14.22 -4.09
C GLN A 309 11.17 12.75 -3.79
N LEU A 310 11.05 12.35 -2.52
CA LEU A 310 11.25 10.97 -2.07
C LEU A 310 10.26 10.02 -2.76
N HIS A 311 8.99 10.41 -2.89
CA HIS A 311 8.00 9.63 -3.63
C HIS A 311 8.41 9.41 -5.10
N ALA A 312 8.92 10.44 -5.77
CA ALA A 312 9.38 10.30 -7.15
C ALA A 312 10.59 9.34 -7.28
N GLN A 313 11.51 9.38 -6.32
CA GLN A 313 12.64 8.44 -6.26
C GLN A 313 12.17 7.01 -6.00
N LEU A 314 11.25 6.82 -5.04
CA LEU A 314 10.65 5.52 -4.73
C LEU A 314 9.87 4.92 -5.91
N GLU A 315 9.12 5.74 -6.67
CA GLU A 315 8.45 5.28 -7.90
C GLU A 315 9.46 4.84 -8.94
N THR A 316 10.53 5.62 -9.15
CA THR A 316 11.59 5.26 -10.11
C THR A 316 12.26 3.93 -9.75
N ALA A 317 12.58 3.74 -8.46
CA ALA A 317 13.13 2.49 -7.96
C ALA A 317 12.14 1.32 -8.12
N THR A 318 10.86 1.56 -7.84
CA THR A 318 9.78 0.57 -8.03
C THR A 318 9.66 0.16 -9.50
N ASP A 319 9.65 1.13 -10.43
CA ASP A 319 9.58 0.86 -11.87
C ASP A 319 10.81 0.06 -12.35
N HIS A 320 11.99 0.37 -11.81
CA HIS A 320 13.22 -0.37 -12.11
C HIS A 320 13.13 -1.84 -11.66
N GLU A 321 12.72 -2.10 -10.43
CA GLU A 321 12.56 -3.45 -9.87
C GLU A 321 11.48 -4.25 -10.60
N GLU A 322 10.35 -3.62 -10.94
CA GLU A 322 9.30 -4.25 -11.74
C GLU A 322 9.82 -4.61 -13.15
N SER A 323 10.58 -3.74 -13.79
CA SER A 323 11.18 -4.00 -15.10
C SER A 323 12.19 -5.15 -15.06
N ALA A 324 13.07 -5.17 -14.06
CA ALA A 324 14.05 -6.24 -13.85
C ALA A 324 13.36 -7.58 -13.58
N GLY A 325 12.28 -7.59 -12.78
CA GLY A 325 11.45 -8.76 -12.54
C GLY A 325 10.81 -9.31 -13.82
N ILE A 326 10.28 -8.43 -14.68
CA ILE A 326 9.71 -8.83 -15.98
C ILE A 326 10.78 -9.44 -16.89
N GLU A 327 11.96 -8.83 -16.98
CA GLU A 327 13.06 -9.35 -17.79
C GLU A 327 13.53 -10.73 -17.31
N LEU A 328 13.62 -10.92 -15.99
CA LEU A 328 13.95 -12.21 -15.40
C LEU A 328 12.90 -13.29 -15.69
N LEU A 329 11.60 -12.94 -15.64
CA LEU A 329 10.53 -13.85 -16.05
C LEU A 329 10.60 -14.19 -17.53
N ARG A 330 10.88 -13.21 -18.42
CA ARG A 330 11.09 -13.48 -19.85
C ARG A 330 12.28 -14.41 -20.07
N ALA A 331 13.41 -14.21 -19.38
CA ALA A 331 14.57 -15.08 -19.49
C ALA A 331 14.28 -16.51 -19.03
N ARG A 332 13.52 -16.67 -17.93
CA ARG A 332 13.05 -17.98 -17.46
C ARG A 332 12.10 -18.63 -18.46
N GLN A 333 11.18 -17.88 -19.05
CA GLN A 333 10.26 -18.38 -20.08
C GLN A 333 11.04 -18.87 -21.30
N VAL A 334 11.99 -18.10 -21.83
CA VAL A 334 12.85 -18.52 -22.96
C VAL A 334 13.65 -19.79 -22.62
N THR A 335 14.13 -19.91 -21.37
CA THR A 335 14.83 -21.11 -20.90
C THR A 335 13.88 -22.32 -20.83
N GLN A 336 12.63 -22.11 -20.42
CA GLN A 336 11.62 -23.18 -20.38
C GLN A 336 11.16 -23.57 -21.79
N ASP A 337 10.96 -22.59 -22.68
CA ASP A 337 10.59 -22.82 -24.07
C ASP A 337 11.70 -23.57 -24.83
N SER A 338 12.97 -23.23 -24.60
CA SER A 338 14.10 -23.99 -25.17
C SER A 338 14.19 -25.41 -24.63
N ARG A 339 13.81 -25.66 -23.36
CA ARG A 339 13.66 -27.02 -22.81
C ARG A 339 12.44 -27.77 -23.36
N MET A 340 11.41 -27.05 -23.79
CA MET A 340 10.18 -27.58 -24.39
C MET A 340 10.30 -27.81 -25.90
N GLN A 341 11.36 -27.32 -26.56
CA GLN A 341 11.61 -27.65 -27.97
C GLN A 341 11.75 -29.16 -28.12
N HIS A 342 10.72 -29.81 -28.67
CA HIS A 342 10.72 -31.22 -29.01
C HIS A 342 11.88 -31.52 -29.96
N CYS A 343 13.01 -32.00 -29.42
CA CYS A 343 14.03 -32.57 -30.29
C CYS A 343 13.42 -33.82 -30.95
N PRO A 344 13.49 -33.97 -32.29
CA PRO A 344 12.96 -35.14 -32.96
C PRO A 344 13.58 -36.42 -32.38
N THR A 345 12.81 -37.51 -32.38
CA THR A 345 13.26 -38.83 -31.91
C THR A 345 14.51 -39.22 -32.68
N THR A 346 15.61 -39.47 -31.97
CA THR A 346 16.88 -39.90 -32.55
C THR A 346 16.78 -41.35 -33.05
N ASP A 347 17.66 -41.74 -33.98
CA ASP A 347 17.63 -43.10 -34.53
C ASP A 347 17.95 -44.18 -33.48
N GLU A 348 18.71 -43.83 -32.44
CA GLU A 348 18.98 -44.72 -31.29
C GLU A 348 17.72 -44.94 -30.44
N GLU A 349 16.95 -43.88 -30.19
CA GLU A 349 15.68 -43.94 -29.46
C GLU A 349 14.62 -44.74 -30.23
N ARG A 350 14.54 -44.56 -31.56
CA ARG A 350 13.64 -45.34 -32.42
C ARG A 350 13.93 -46.84 -32.35
N LYS A 351 15.21 -47.23 -32.41
CA LYS A 351 15.62 -48.64 -32.25
C LYS A 351 15.23 -49.20 -30.89
N PHE A 352 15.38 -48.41 -29.83
CA PHE A 352 14.95 -48.80 -28.49
C PHE A 352 13.43 -48.96 -28.40
N PHE A 353 12.66 -48.06 -29.02
CA PHE A 353 11.19 -48.16 -29.06
C PHE A 353 10.72 -49.38 -29.85
N ASP A 354 11.34 -49.68 -31.00
CA ASP A 354 11.04 -50.89 -31.78
C ASP A 354 11.28 -52.16 -30.94
N GLN A 355 12.39 -52.23 -30.18
CA GLN A 355 12.66 -53.34 -29.28
C GLN A 355 11.60 -53.49 -28.18
N LEU A 356 11.11 -52.39 -27.61
CA LEU A 356 10.06 -52.42 -26.61
C LEU A 356 8.72 -52.89 -27.22
N ILE A 357 8.42 -52.48 -28.45
CA ILE A 357 7.23 -52.92 -29.17
C ILE A 357 7.27 -54.42 -29.43
N ASP A 358 8.42 -54.93 -29.89
CA ASP A 358 8.60 -56.36 -30.14
C ASP A 358 8.53 -57.18 -28.84
N GLU A 359 9.07 -56.67 -27.73
CA GLU A 359 9.12 -57.37 -26.44
C GLU A 359 7.76 -57.34 -25.71
N TYR A 360 7.05 -56.21 -25.75
CA TYR A 360 5.82 -56.02 -24.98
C TYR A 360 4.55 -56.13 -25.81
N TRP A 361 4.63 -56.16 -27.14
CA TRP A 361 3.50 -56.35 -28.05
C TRP A 361 2.30 -55.45 -27.72
N ASN A 362 2.57 -54.18 -27.40
CA ASN A 362 1.63 -53.14 -26.96
C ASN A 362 1.01 -53.30 -25.55
N ALA A 363 1.49 -54.26 -24.75
CA ALA A 363 1.23 -54.26 -23.31
C ALA A 363 1.88 -53.03 -22.65
N PRO A 364 1.35 -52.56 -21.50
CA PRO A 364 1.98 -51.47 -20.76
C PRO A 364 3.44 -51.78 -20.42
N VAL A 365 4.36 -50.98 -20.96
CA VAL A 365 5.78 -51.11 -20.66
C VAL A 365 6.03 -50.75 -19.20
N SER A 366 6.64 -51.67 -18.44
CA SER A 366 7.02 -51.39 -17.05
C SER A 366 8.30 -50.56 -17.01
N TRP A 367 8.16 -49.24 -17.11
CA TRP A 367 9.27 -48.28 -17.07
C TRP A 367 10.05 -48.28 -15.74
N ALA A 368 9.47 -48.86 -14.69
CA ALA A 368 10.13 -49.07 -13.40
C ALA A 368 10.96 -50.37 -13.35
N SER A 369 10.87 -51.24 -14.36
CA SER A 369 11.65 -52.48 -14.43
C SER A 369 13.13 -52.19 -14.58
N ALA A 370 13.97 -52.87 -13.78
CA ALA A 370 15.42 -52.75 -13.86
C ALA A 370 15.95 -53.02 -15.29
N LYS A 371 15.34 -53.94 -16.03
CA LYS A 371 15.73 -54.24 -17.43
C LYS A 371 15.49 -53.05 -18.36
N VAL A 372 14.36 -52.37 -18.23
CA VAL A 372 14.01 -51.19 -19.03
C VAL A 372 14.85 -50.00 -18.58
N GLN A 373 15.06 -49.83 -17.28
CA GLN A 373 15.89 -48.77 -16.73
C GLN A 373 17.35 -48.87 -17.18
N ILE A 374 17.95 -50.08 -17.19
CA ILE A 374 19.33 -50.27 -17.65
C ILE A 374 19.49 -49.90 -19.14
N ARG A 375 18.55 -50.33 -19.99
CA ARG A 375 18.58 -49.99 -21.43
C ARG A 375 18.32 -48.50 -21.66
N ALA A 376 17.37 -47.92 -20.90
CA ALA A 376 17.09 -46.49 -20.95
C ALA A 376 18.26 -45.66 -20.40
N THR A 377 19.02 -46.12 -19.39
CA THR A 377 20.17 -45.37 -18.84
C THR A 377 21.29 -45.14 -19.84
N ALA A 378 21.38 -45.93 -20.91
CA ALA A 378 22.29 -45.66 -22.03
C ALA A 378 21.84 -44.47 -22.91
N LEU A 379 20.53 -44.16 -22.89
CA LEU A 379 19.88 -43.08 -23.65
C LEU A 379 19.58 -41.84 -22.76
N VAL A 380 19.44 -42.05 -21.45
CA VAL A 380 19.15 -41.02 -20.42
C VAL A 380 20.17 -39.86 -20.36
N PRO A 381 21.47 -40.00 -20.71
CA PRO A 381 22.39 -38.87 -20.74
C PRO A 381 21.94 -37.76 -21.72
N ARG A 382 21.09 -38.10 -22.69
CA ARG A 382 20.53 -37.17 -23.69
C ARG A 382 19.11 -36.71 -23.36
N ARG A 383 18.31 -37.50 -22.61
CA ARG A 383 16.89 -37.20 -22.37
C ARG A 383 16.34 -37.84 -21.08
N PRO A 384 15.59 -37.11 -20.23
CA PRO A 384 14.99 -37.66 -19.01
C PRO A 384 13.93 -38.74 -19.32
N MET A 385 13.79 -39.71 -18.41
CA MET A 385 12.90 -40.88 -18.56
C MET A 385 11.43 -40.52 -18.85
N THR A 386 10.91 -39.46 -18.21
CA THR A 386 9.53 -38.99 -18.42
C THR A 386 9.30 -38.49 -19.85
N GLN A 387 10.31 -37.88 -20.48
CA GLN A 387 10.23 -37.49 -21.89
C GLN A 387 10.34 -38.69 -22.83
N LEU A 388 11.16 -39.70 -22.50
CA LEU A 388 11.22 -40.95 -23.27
C LEU A 388 9.87 -41.69 -23.28
N GLN A 389 9.15 -41.69 -22.14
CA GLN A 389 7.80 -42.25 -22.04
C GLN A 389 6.80 -41.55 -22.95
N GLN A 390 6.82 -40.20 -22.95
CA GLN A 390 5.93 -39.39 -23.80
C GLN A 390 6.23 -39.62 -25.29
N LEU A 391 7.50 -39.68 -25.66
CA LEU A 391 7.93 -39.94 -27.04
C LEU A 391 7.61 -41.36 -27.50
N TYR A 392 7.72 -42.36 -26.61
CA TYR A 392 7.29 -43.72 -26.91
C TYR A 392 5.78 -43.79 -27.17
N ALA A 393 4.97 -43.12 -26.33
CA ALA A 393 3.52 -43.07 -26.52
C ALA A 393 3.14 -42.41 -27.86
N ALA A 394 3.79 -41.31 -28.22
CA ALA A 394 3.62 -40.66 -29.51
C ALA A 394 4.07 -41.56 -30.67
N TYR A 395 5.24 -42.21 -30.54
CA TYR A 395 5.78 -43.13 -31.55
C TYR A 395 4.84 -44.29 -31.84
N VAL A 396 4.29 -44.94 -30.80
CA VAL A 396 3.31 -46.03 -30.95
C VAL A 396 2.02 -45.54 -31.63
N ALA A 397 1.55 -44.34 -31.28
CA ALA A 397 0.36 -43.74 -31.87
C ALA A 397 0.53 -43.37 -33.36
N GLU A 398 1.76 -43.18 -33.83
CA GLU A 398 2.09 -42.83 -35.22
C GLU A 398 2.48 -44.04 -36.08
N LEU A 399 2.61 -45.24 -35.51
CA LEU A 399 3.01 -46.44 -36.26
C LEU A 399 2.03 -46.77 -37.40
N PRO A 400 2.50 -47.19 -38.59
CA PRO A 400 1.63 -47.69 -39.66
C PRO A 400 0.79 -48.89 -39.20
N ARG A 401 -0.44 -49.03 -39.74
CA ARG A 401 -1.33 -50.16 -39.42
C ARG A 401 -0.68 -51.52 -39.65
N SER A 402 0.16 -51.65 -40.68
CA SER A 402 0.92 -52.88 -40.98
C SER A 402 1.89 -53.30 -39.88
N ARG A 403 2.34 -52.37 -39.04
CA ARG A 403 3.21 -52.66 -37.89
C ARG A 403 2.45 -52.85 -36.58
N ARG A 404 1.16 -52.52 -36.52
CA ARG A 404 0.30 -52.71 -35.34
C ARG A 404 -0.32 -54.10 -35.35
N VAL A 405 0.53 -55.13 -35.34
CA VAL A 405 0.11 -56.54 -35.42
C VAL A 405 -0.67 -56.97 -34.17
N TRP A 406 -0.59 -56.22 -33.08
CA TRP A 406 -1.36 -56.42 -31.84
C TRP A 406 -2.76 -55.78 -31.84
N GLU A 407 -3.09 -54.97 -32.84
CA GLU A 407 -4.39 -54.32 -32.90
C GLU A 407 -5.41 -55.34 -33.40
N TRP A 408 -6.23 -55.86 -32.48
CA TRP A 408 -7.21 -56.92 -32.75
C TRP A 408 -8.20 -56.58 -33.87
N SER A 409 -8.39 -55.29 -34.17
CA SER A 409 -9.17 -54.79 -35.31
C SER A 409 -8.55 -55.11 -36.68
N ASN A 410 -7.23 -55.38 -36.72
CA ASN A 410 -6.50 -55.79 -37.92
C ASN A 410 -6.44 -57.32 -38.06
N TRP A 411 -6.96 -58.10 -37.10
CA TRP A 411 -6.99 -59.55 -37.17
C TRP A 411 -8.22 -59.96 -37.98
N HIS A 412 -8.01 -60.65 -39.10
CA HIS A 412 -9.07 -61.37 -39.76
C HIS A 412 -9.37 -62.61 -38.91
N TRP A 413 -10.42 -62.53 -38.10
CA TRP A 413 -10.96 -63.71 -37.43
C TRP A 413 -11.42 -64.67 -38.53
N GLU A 414 -10.64 -65.70 -38.83
CA GLU A 414 -11.09 -66.79 -39.69
C GLU A 414 -12.31 -67.43 -39.02
N THR A 415 -13.45 -67.42 -39.70
CA THR A 415 -14.72 -68.01 -39.27
C THR A 415 -14.65 -69.52 -38.99
N GLU A 416 -13.49 -70.15 -39.18
CA GLU A 416 -13.27 -71.59 -39.00
C GLU A 416 -12.85 -71.96 -37.57
N TRP A 417 -12.56 -70.98 -36.69
CA TRP A 417 -12.33 -71.22 -35.26
C TRP A 417 -13.65 -71.24 -34.46
N GLU A 418 -14.64 -71.96 -34.96
CA GLU A 418 -15.82 -72.35 -34.16
C GLU A 418 -15.43 -73.48 -33.21
N TRP A 419 -14.97 -73.12 -32.01
CA TRP A 419 -14.90 -74.05 -30.89
C TRP A 419 -16.32 -74.47 -30.48
N GLY A 420 -16.93 -75.45 -31.17
CA GLY A 420 -18.09 -76.17 -30.61
C GLY A 420 -19.23 -76.65 -31.53
N ALA A 421 -19.15 -76.62 -32.86
CA ALA A 421 -20.18 -77.26 -33.69
C ALA A 421 -19.84 -78.75 -33.95
N LEU A 422 -20.14 -79.62 -32.98
CA LEU A 422 -20.14 -81.08 -33.19
C LEU A 422 -21.27 -81.45 -34.17
N VAL A 423 -20.92 -81.73 -35.42
CA VAL A 423 -21.85 -82.24 -36.43
C VAL A 423 -22.28 -83.66 -36.05
N VAL A 424 -23.53 -83.82 -35.60
CA VAL A 424 -24.16 -85.13 -35.40
C VAL A 424 -24.53 -85.69 -36.78
N ALA A 425 -23.93 -86.81 -37.17
CA ALA A 425 -24.29 -87.49 -38.41
C ALA A 425 -25.73 -88.03 -38.32
N PRO A 426 -26.58 -87.85 -39.35
CA PRO A 426 -27.95 -88.33 -39.34
C PRO A 426 -27.98 -89.87 -39.37
N ALA A 427 -28.81 -90.47 -38.52
CA ALA A 427 -29.05 -91.90 -38.49
C ALA A 427 -29.55 -92.40 -39.85
N LYS A 428 -28.95 -93.47 -40.38
CA LYS A 428 -29.44 -94.14 -41.60
C LYS A 428 -30.85 -94.70 -41.32
N PRO A 429 -31.77 -94.62 -42.29
CA PRO A 429 -33.10 -95.20 -42.13
C PRO A 429 -33.00 -96.73 -42.07
N GLU A 430 -33.69 -97.32 -41.10
CA GLU A 430 -33.90 -98.76 -41.00
C GLU A 430 -34.70 -99.27 -42.21
N GLN A 431 -34.31 -100.44 -42.72
CA GLN A 431 -35.00 -101.17 -43.80
C GLN A 431 -36.27 -101.85 -43.30
#